data_AF-A0A914THG5-F1
#
_entry.id   AF-A0A914THG5-F1
#
_cell.length_a   1.000
_cell.length_b   1.000
_cell.length_c   1.000
_cell.angle_alpha   90.00
_cell.angle_beta   90.00
_cell.angle_gamma   90.00
#
_symmetry.space_group_name_H-M   'P 1'
#
loop_
_entity.id
_entity.type
_entity.pdbx_description
1 polymer ?
#
loop_
_entity_poly.entity_id
_entity_poly.type
_entity_poly.pdbx_seq_one_letter_code
_entity_poly.pdbx_strand_id
1 'polypeptide(L)'
;MAFQYTEEELALAINKNVQDDESLTPKNAIFQLFGSNESSVSTQLKIFIGKEVLKKHKLICKFLLRNHLLNKLKAGSTEFIKKFIDFQRKDQIFEAFTDNKNLYLRLIVLKNENSFGSLLIDCSRMFYRLKEKFASSDNETEMRKFLVVWFQSSFMSRNIYEKFQKLSKTNFSLMEFRRFLFTLKHDVNVRHLLKWTNSIKTDNFMEPQKLKGILDAFCKEAVLELEDETLKIKGHLIFLSAVKPEIEMYERENIKHVSIFAEDACTIDSDLNNNFWKGMNFSVITNKINVNGICKIVLSGNGYVEGNKKAKSSNDPNFNGKDGEDGDPGESSGNIALLTKEFFNSTDLTIELNGGRGKDGDDGGDGFDGRNGVGVSRSDINNLIVNYNSLYRDSWSKFQNYSPPNNWRNLEDYGSSGEYIWRKYQDENGRIMTYSFAADKGWTYTTYEIYFIIQGSNGTSGSSGGKNGVGGEGGYRGSYVFQNPETGENFSANVFQNSGKSGENGKVGK
;
A
#
# COMPACT_ATOMS: atom_id res chain seq x y z
N MET A 1 66.91 -61.74 43.89
CA MET A 1 66.31 -61.95 42.56
C MET A 1 66.13 -60.59 41.93
N ALA A 2 66.88 -60.29 40.87
CA ALA A 2 66.61 -59.08 40.09
C ALA A 2 65.31 -59.32 39.30
N PHE A 3 64.25 -58.61 39.64
CA PHE A 3 63.03 -58.62 38.83
C PHE A 3 63.38 -58.04 37.46
N GLN A 4 63.43 -58.89 36.44
CA GLN A 4 63.55 -58.45 35.05
C GLN A 4 62.16 -58.03 34.56
N TYR A 5 61.76 -56.81 34.92
CA TYR A 5 60.66 -56.18 34.18
C TYR A 5 61.18 -55.74 32.82
N THR A 6 60.41 -56.03 31.77
CA THR A 6 60.61 -55.40 30.48
C THR A 6 60.22 -53.92 30.53
N GLU A 7 60.80 -53.09 29.65
CA GLU A 7 60.43 -51.67 29.56
C GLU A 7 58.92 -51.47 29.29
N GLU A 8 58.30 -52.40 28.55
CA GLU A 8 56.87 -52.40 28.24
C GLU A 8 56.00 -52.64 29.48
N GLU A 9 56.34 -53.63 30.29
CA GLU A 9 55.62 -53.92 31.55
C GLU A 9 55.70 -52.74 32.52
N LEU A 10 56.87 -52.10 32.60
CA LEU A 10 57.06 -50.89 33.40
C LEU A 10 56.24 -49.73 32.85
N ALA A 11 56.24 -49.50 31.54
CA ALA A 11 55.44 -48.46 30.93
C ALA A 11 53.93 -48.68 31.18
N LEU A 12 53.45 -49.92 31.12
CA LEU A 12 52.06 -50.28 31.40
C LEU A 12 51.70 -50.02 32.88
N ALA A 13 52.56 -50.43 33.80
CA ALA A 13 52.37 -50.20 35.23
C ALA A 13 52.37 -48.70 35.58
N ILE A 14 53.32 -47.94 35.01
CA ILE A 14 53.37 -46.47 35.14
C ILE A 14 52.10 -45.83 34.58
N ASN A 15 51.62 -46.29 33.41
CA ASN A 15 50.41 -45.77 32.80
C ASN A 15 49.19 -45.93 33.71
N LYS A 16 49.05 -47.08 34.37
CA LYS A 16 47.98 -47.35 35.33
C LYS A 16 48.13 -46.48 36.58
N ASN A 17 49.32 -46.46 37.19
CA ASN A 17 49.55 -45.70 38.42
C ASN A 17 49.35 -44.19 38.23
N VAL A 18 49.80 -43.62 37.10
CA VAL A 18 49.57 -42.20 36.78
C VAL A 18 48.09 -41.90 36.51
N GLN A 19 47.33 -42.88 36.01
CA GLN A 19 45.90 -42.72 35.79
C GLN A 19 45.14 -42.72 37.13
N ASP A 20 45.54 -43.58 38.06
CA ASP A 20 44.93 -43.74 39.38
C ASP A 20 45.36 -42.64 40.38
N ASP A 21 46.59 -42.11 40.25
CA ASP A 21 47.14 -41.05 41.11
C ASP A 21 47.55 -39.79 40.31
N GLU A 22 46.75 -38.73 40.47
CA GLU A 22 46.94 -37.43 39.83
C GLU A 22 48.19 -36.67 40.31
N SER A 23 48.77 -37.07 41.45
CA SER A 23 49.92 -36.45 42.10
C SER A 23 51.22 -37.24 41.97
N LEU A 24 51.18 -38.39 41.27
CA LEU A 24 52.32 -39.30 41.17
C LEU A 24 53.55 -38.62 40.56
N THR A 25 54.58 -38.41 41.36
CA THR A 25 55.87 -37.87 40.92
C THR A 25 56.78 -38.98 40.41
N PRO A 26 57.79 -38.67 39.58
CA PRO A 26 58.83 -39.64 39.20
C PRO A 26 59.43 -40.39 40.40
N LYS A 27 59.70 -39.66 41.49
CA LYS A 27 60.23 -40.25 42.74
C LYS A 27 59.25 -41.22 43.37
N ASN A 28 57.98 -40.84 43.51
CA ASN A 28 56.96 -41.69 44.13
C ASN A 28 56.64 -42.91 43.25
N ALA A 29 56.71 -42.78 41.92
CA ALA A 29 56.53 -43.90 41.01
C ALA A 29 57.63 -44.97 41.18
N ILE A 30 58.88 -44.56 41.36
CA ILE A 30 59.99 -45.48 41.65
C ILE A 30 59.73 -46.21 42.97
N PHE A 31 59.33 -45.48 44.02
CA PHE A 31 59.00 -46.08 45.31
C PHE A 31 57.79 -47.04 45.22
N GLN A 32 56.73 -46.70 44.47
CA GLN A 32 55.58 -47.59 44.29
C GLN A 32 55.92 -48.87 43.53
N LEU A 33 56.81 -48.79 42.52
CA LEU A 33 57.18 -49.94 41.71
C LEU A 33 58.21 -50.86 42.38
N PHE A 34 59.12 -50.31 43.20
CA PHE A 34 60.25 -51.05 43.77
C PHE A 34 60.27 -51.09 45.30
N GLY A 35 59.36 -50.38 45.98
CA GLY A 35 59.27 -50.32 47.44
C GLY A 35 60.56 -49.81 48.08
N SER A 36 60.98 -50.47 49.17
CA SER A 36 62.24 -50.20 49.86
C SER A 36 63.50 -50.48 49.04
N ASN A 37 63.37 -51.15 47.88
CA ASN A 37 64.49 -51.46 46.98
C ASN A 37 64.83 -50.31 46.01
N GLU A 38 64.26 -49.11 46.15
CA GLU A 38 64.53 -47.97 45.25
C GLU A 38 66.03 -47.60 45.11
N SER A 39 66.83 -47.87 46.14
CA SER A 39 68.29 -47.63 46.15
C SER A 39 69.03 -48.57 45.18
N SER A 40 68.46 -49.74 44.89
CA SER A 40 69.00 -50.75 43.97
C SER A 40 68.64 -50.51 42.50
N VAL A 41 67.69 -49.60 42.22
CA VAL A 41 67.25 -49.29 40.86
C VAL A 41 68.35 -48.51 40.13
N SER A 42 68.74 -48.99 38.95
CA SER A 42 69.78 -48.35 38.14
C SER A 42 69.38 -46.92 37.73
N THR A 43 70.37 -46.04 37.58
CA THR A 43 70.14 -44.65 37.14
C THR A 43 69.40 -44.58 35.80
N GLN A 44 69.73 -45.48 34.87
CA GLN A 44 69.05 -45.56 33.56
C GLN A 44 67.57 -45.89 33.71
N LEU A 45 67.24 -46.84 34.59
CA LEU A 45 65.85 -47.23 34.85
C LEU A 45 65.07 -46.12 35.57
N LYS A 46 65.71 -45.40 36.51
CA LYS A 46 65.10 -44.21 37.14
C LYS A 46 64.79 -43.11 36.12
N ILE A 47 65.71 -42.88 35.17
CA ILE A 47 65.50 -41.92 34.07
C ILE A 47 64.35 -42.38 33.17
N PHE A 48 64.27 -43.67 32.83
CA PHE A 48 63.18 -44.24 32.03
C PHE A 48 61.83 -44.04 32.72
N ILE A 49 61.71 -44.45 33.98
CA ILE A 49 60.48 -44.31 34.78
C ILE A 49 60.06 -42.83 34.86
N GLY A 50 60.99 -41.93 35.16
CA GLY A 50 60.71 -40.50 35.21
C GLY A 50 60.20 -39.95 33.88
N LYS A 51 60.80 -40.36 32.76
CA LYS A 51 60.34 -39.96 31.41
C LYS A 51 58.93 -40.47 31.12
N GLU A 52 58.62 -41.72 31.42
CA GLU A 52 57.28 -42.27 31.15
C GLU A 52 56.19 -41.67 32.06
N VAL A 53 56.49 -41.42 33.34
CA VAL A 53 55.57 -40.71 34.26
C VAL A 53 55.22 -39.32 33.71
N LEU A 54 56.25 -38.55 33.32
CA LEU A 54 56.07 -37.19 32.79
C LEU A 54 55.35 -37.18 31.45
N LYS A 55 55.67 -38.13 30.57
CA LYS A 55 54.99 -38.32 29.28
C LYS A 55 53.51 -38.62 29.47
N LYS A 56 53.14 -39.48 30.42
CA LYS A 56 51.74 -39.82 30.71
C LYS A 56 50.97 -38.65 31.33
N HIS A 57 51.55 -37.96 32.32
CA HIS A 57 50.97 -36.73 32.85
C HIS A 57 50.75 -35.68 31.76
N LYS A 58 51.73 -35.49 30.88
CA LYS A 58 51.61 -34.57 29.74
C LYS A 58 50.43 -34.94 28.83
N LEU A 59 50.26 -36.23 28.52
CA LEU A 59 49.15 -36.71 27.68
C LEU A 59 47.78 -36.46 28.32
N ILE A 60 47.65 -36.77 29.62
CA ILE A 60 46.40 -36.56 30.37
C ILE A 60 46.10 -35.06 30.48
N CYS A 61 47.09 -34.24 30.84
CA CYS A 61 46.94 -32.78 30.88
C CYS A 61 46.48 -32.22 29.54
N LYS A 62 47.03 -32.67 28.41
CA LYS A 62 46.57 -32.23 27.08
C LYS A 62 45.09 -32.52 26.86
N PHE A 63 44.64 -33.71 27.22
CA PHE A 63 43.24 -34.11 27.08
C PHE A 63 42.32 -33.29 27.98
N LEU A 64 42.65 -33.21 29.27
CA LEU A 64 41.86 -32.45 30.26
C LEU A 64 41.80 -30.97 29.92
N LEU A 65 42.94 -30.37 29.56
CA LEU A 65 43.02 -28.96 29.21
C LEU A 65 42.24 -28.65 27.92
N ARG A 66 42.28 -29.54 26.91
CA ARG A 66 41.44 -29.42 25.71
C ARG A 66 39.96 -29.39 26.06
N ASN A 67 39.50 -30.33 26.88
CA ASN A 67 38.09 -30.44 27.25
C ASN A 67 37.65 -29.27 28.12
N HIS A 68 38.48 -28.86 29.08
CA HIS A 68 38.19 -27.73 29.94
C HIS A 68 38.09 -26.43 29.14
N LEU A 69 39.03 -26.16 28.24
CA LEU A 69 38.96 -25.01 27.32
C LEU A 69 37.68 -25.08 26.47
N LEU A 70 37.38 -26.22 25.84
CA LEU A 70 36.15 -26.39 25.05
C LEU A 70 34.88 -26.11 25.86
N ASN A 71 34.82 -26.54 27.12
CA ASN A 71 33.68 -26.29 27.99
C ASN A 71 33.55 -24.81 28.38
N LYS A 72 34.65 -24.14 28.76
CA LYS A 72 34.66 -22.70 29.04
C LYS A 72 34.28 -21.87 27.81
N LEU A 73 34.73 -22.31 26.63
CA LEU A 73 34.40 -21.72 25.33
C LEU A 73 32.91 -21.89 25.00
N LYS A 74 32.34 -23.09 25.19
CA LYS A 74 30.89 -23.34 25.01
C LYS A 74 30.03 -22.53 25.99
N ALA A 75 30.53 -22.29 27.20
CA ALA A 75 29.87 -21.48 28.20
C ALA A 75 29.97 -19.96 27.95
N GLY A 76 30.61 -19.52 26.85
CA GLY A 76 30.70 -18.10 26.50
C GLY A 76 31.55 -17.25 27.44
N SER A 77 32.49 -17.86 28.18
CA SER A 77 33.32 -17.14 29.16
C SER A 77 34.43 -16.32 28.48
N THR A 78 34.06 -15.18 27.90
CA THR A 78 34.97 -14.26 27.20
C THR A 78 36.07 -13.71 28.10
N GLU A 79 35.80 -13.55 29.39
CA GLU A 79 36.78 -13.08 30.38
C GLU A 79 37.89 -14.10 30.65
N PHE A 80 37.54 -15.39 30.74
CA PHE A 80 38.53 -16.46 30.86
C PHE A 80 39.43 -16.53 29.64
N ILE A 81 38.87 -16.36 28.44
CA ILE A 81 39.61 -16.39 27.17
C ILE A 81 40.58 -15.21 27.09
N LYS A 82 40.16 -14.00 27.48
CA LYS A 82 41.04 -12.81 27.52
C LYS A 82 42.17 -12.99 28.52
N LYS A 83 41.87 -13.40 29.76
CA LYS A 83 42.89 -13.70 30.78
C LYS A 83 43.87 -14.77 30.30
N PHE A 84 43.38 -15.79 29.58
CA PHE A 84 44.21 -16.86 29.04
C PHE A 84 45.13 -16.40 27.90
N ILE A 85 44.68 -15.47 27.06
CA ILE A 85 45.50 -14.82 26.01
C ILE A 85 46.58 -13.94 26.61
N ASP A 86 46.22 -13.22 27.68
CA ASP A 86 47.09 -12.23 28.32
C ASP A 86 48.12 -12.85 29.29
N PHE A 87 48.09 -14.18 29.49
CA PHE A 87 49.08 -14.88 30.30
C PHE A 87 50.47 -14.84 29.66
N GLN A 88 51.20 -13.76 29.93
CA GLN A 88 52.62 -13.63 29.61
C GLN A 88 53.52 -14.37 30.62
N ARG A 89 52.97 -14.77 31.79
CA ARG A 89 53.73 -15.43 32.87
C ARG A 89 53.22 -16.85 33.12
N LYS A 90 54.16 -17.81 33.21
CA LYS A 90 53.88 -19.25 33.42
C LYS A 90 53.06 -19.54 34.69
N ASP A 91 53.16 -18.69 35.70
CA ASP A 91 52.53 -18.91 37.00
C ASP A 91 51.03 -18.59 37.02
N GLN A 92 50.57 -17.65 36.18
CA GLN A 92 49.16 -17.23 36.13
C GLN A 92 48.26 -18.30 35.47
N ILE A 93 48.84 -19.15 34.63
CA ILE A 93 48.14 -20.26 33.97
C ILE A 93 47.60 -21.27 34.99
N PHE A 94 48.29 -21.45 36.12
CA PHE A 94 47.86 -22.41 37.16
C PHE A 94 46.62 -21.93 37.90
N GLU A 95 46.54 -20.63 38.18
CA GLU A 95 45.40 -20.01 38.86
C GLU A 95 44.11 -20.21 38.05
N ALA A 96 44.22 -20.17 36.73
CA ALA A 96 43.10 -20.35 35.80
C ALA A 96 42.49 -21.76 35.79
N PHE A 97 43.19 -22.77 36.32
CA PHE A 97 42.73 -24.16 36.35
C PHE A 97 42.49 -24.70 37.75
N THR A 98 42.45 -23.83 38.76
CA THR A 98 42.17 -24.19 40.16
C THR A 98 40.79 -24.83 40.34
N ASP A 99 39.84 -24.52 39.45
CA ASP A 99 38.51 -25.11 39.41
C ASP A 99 38.49 -26.55 38.87
N ASN A 100 39.59 -27.03 38.28
CA ASN A 100 39.78 -28.42 37.86
C ASN A 100 40.93 -29.05 38.65
N LYS A 101 40.61 -29.59 39.84
CA LYS A 101 41.57 -30.19 40.78
C LYS A 101 42.51 -31.21 40.10
N ASN A 102 41.99 -32.08 39.25
CA ASN A 102 42.76 -33.11 38.56
C ASN A 102 43.78 -32.52 37.59
N LEU A 103 43.34 -31.57 36.75
CA LEU A 103 44.24 -30.85 35.87
C LEU A 103 45.30 -30.08 36.68
N TYR A 104 44.90 -29.40 37.75
CA TYR A 104 45.80 -28.61 38.61
C TYR A 104 46.92 -29.45 39.23
N LEU A 105 46.59 -30.60 39.85
CA LEU A 105 47.58 -31.48 40.49
C LEU A 105 48.62 -32.01 39.49
N ARG A 106 48.16 -32.41 38.30
CA ARG A 106 49.06 -32.92 37.26
C ARG A 106 49.94 -31.82 36.66
N LEU A 107 49.44 -30.59 36.56
CA LEU A 107 50.25 -29.45 36.14
C LEU A 107 51.35 -29.15 37.16
N ILE A 108 51.10 -29.30 38.47
CA ILE A 108 52.12 -29.14 39.52
C ILE A 108 53.26 -30.15 39.33
N VAL A 109 52.93 -31.42 39.09
CA VAL A 109 53.95 -32.46 38.84
C VAL A 109 54.83 -32.08 37.65
N LEU A 110 54.23 -31.62 36.55
CA LEU A 110 54.97 -31.19 35.36
C LEU A 110 55.79 -29.90 35.58
N LYS A 111 55.35 -29.01 36.48
CA LYS A 111 56.06 -27.77 36.86
C LYS A 111 57.35 -28.11 37.60
N ASN A 112 57.25 -28.95 38.63
CA ASN A 112 58.38 -29.32 39.48
C ASN A 112 59.49 -30.05 38.72
N GLU A 113 59.12 -30.75 37.65
CA GLU A 113 60.01 -31.58 36.84
C GLU A 113 60.48 -30.89 35.54
N ASN A 114 60.37 -29.55 35.47
CA ASN A 114 60.78 -28.72 34.32
C ASN A 114 60.19 -29.13 32.95
N SER A 115 59.20 -30.02 32.92
CA SER A 115 58.58 -30.55 31.69
C SER A 115 57.40 -29.70 31.22
N PHE A 116 56.99 -28.74 32.04
CA PHE A 116 55.89 -27.80 31.80
C PHE A 116 56.03 -26.96 30.54
N GLY A 117 57.26 -26.54 30.19
CA GLY A 117 57.51 -25.68 29.03
C GLY A 117 57.01 -26.29 27.71
N SER A 118 57.17 -27.60 27.55
CA SER A 118 56.72 -28.30 26.35
C SER A 118 55.19 -28.47 26.28
N LEU A 119 54.53 -28.62 27.43
CA LEU A 119 53.07 -28.65 27.52
C LEU A 119 52.49 -27.27 27.18
N LEU A 120 53.09 -26.18 27.67
CA LEU A 120 52.67 -24.82 27.35
C LEU A 120 52.68 -24.54 25.85
N ILE A 121 53.75 -24.94 25.14
CA ILE A 121 53.82 -24.78 23.68
C ILE A 121 52.65 -25.52 22.99
N ASP A 122 52.34 -26.73 23.43
CA ASP A 122 51.22 -27.51 22.90
C ASP A 122 49.86 -26.86 23.22
N CYS A 123 49.71 -26.29 24.42
CA CYS A 123 48.51 -25.56 24.84
C CYS A 123 48.34 -24.28 24.03
N SER A 124 49.39 -23.49 23.85
CA SER A 124 49.38 -22.28 23.02
C SER A 124 48.98 -22.62 21.59
N ARG A 125 49.54 -23.68 20.98
CA ARG A 125 49.15 -24.12 19.63
C ARG A 125 47.67 -24.50 19.55
N MET A 126 47.16 -25.24 20.52
CA MET A 126 45.75 -25.61 20.59
C MET A 126 44.86 -24.37 20.76
N PHE A 127 45.29 -23.43 21.60
CA PHE A 127 44.60 -22.18 21.82
C PHE A 127 44.60 -21.31 20.57
N TYR A 128 45.71 -21.18 19.83
CA TYR A 128 45.73 -20.47 18.55
C TYR A 128 44.72 -21.04 17.56
N ARG A 129 44.62 -22.37 17.46
CA ARG A 129 43.59 -23.04 16.64
C ARG A 129 42.16 -22.74 17.11
N LEU A 130 41.95 -22.59 18.41
CA LEU A 130 40.65 -22.21 18.98
C LEU A 130 40.38 -20.71 18.78
N LYS A 131 41.36 -19.83 18.99
CA LYS A 131 41.31 -18.39 18.72
C LYS A 131 40.95 -18.12 17.27
N GLU A 132 41.47 -18.87 16.31
CA GLU A 132 41.04 -18.77 14.91
C GLU A 132 39.56 -19.09 14.72
N LYS A 133 39.02 -20.09 15.44
CA LYS A 133 37.59 -20.41 15.46
C LYS A 133 36.74 -19.34 16.17
N PHE A 134 37.32 -18.58 17.10
CA PHE A 134 36.63 -17.48 17.79
C PHE A 134 36.73 -16.16 17.03
N ALA A 135 37.84 -15.88 16.36
CA ALA A 135 37.93 -14.77 15.40
C ALA A 135 36.89 -14.94 14.28
N SER A 136 36.56 -16.17 13.87
CA SER A 136 35.42 -16.41 12.97
C SER A 136 34.05 -16.15 13.61
N SER A 137 33.89 -16.28 14.93
CA SER A 137 32.65 -15.91 15.63
C SER A 137 32.42 -14.39 15.66
N ASP A 138 33.49 -13.60 15.64
CA ASP A 138 33.42 -12.15 15.51
C ASP A 138 32.93 -11.75 14.11
N ASN A 139 33.54 -12.32 13.06
CA ASN A 139 33.09 -12.11 11.68
C ASN A 139 31.63 -12.54 11.43
N GLU A 140 31.20 -13.68 11.99
CA GLU A 140 29.81 -14.13 11.87
C GLU A 140 28.84 -13.20 12.62
N THR A 141 29.26 -12.67 13.77
CA THR A 141 28.47 -11.71 14.55
C THR A 141 28.35 -10.38 13.83
N GLU A 142 29.45 -9.84 13.29
CA GLU A 142 29.43 -8.60 12.51
C GLU A 142 28.64 -8.76 11.21
N MET A 143 28.73 -9.92 10.54
CA MET A 143 27.89 -10.24 9.39
C MET A 143 26.40 -10.20 9.75
N ARG A 144 26.00 -10.80 10.88
CA ARG A 144 24.59 -10.77 11.34
C ARG A 144 24.13 -9.37 11.69
N LYS A 145 24.95 -8.59 12.42
CA LYS A 145 24.64 -7.19 12.74
C LYS A 145 24.44 -6.37 11.47
N PHE A 146 25.32 -6.52 10.49
CA PHE A 146 25.17 -5.86 9.21
C PHE A 146 23.89 -6.27 8.51
N LEU A 147 23.58 -7.57 8.49
CA LEU A 147 22.36 -8.07 7.85
C LEU A 147 21.11 -7.43 8.46
N VAL A 148 21.05 -7.33 9.79
CA VAL A 148 19.98 -6.61 10.51
C VAL A 148 19.93 -5.14 10.09
N VAL A 149 21.07 -4.43 10.15
CA VAL A 149 21.13 -3.01 9.76
C VAL A 149 20.70 -2.81 8.30
N TRP A 150 21.06 -3.71 7.39
CA TRP A 150 20.68 -3.62 5.99
C TRP A 150 19.20 -3.90 5.77
N PHE A 151 18.61 -4.90 6.43
CA PHE A 151 17.17 -5.09 6.41
C PHE A 151 16.43 -3.85 6.93
N GLN A 152 16.91 -3.27 8.03
CA GLN A 152 16.37 -2.05 8.63
C GLN A 152 16.71 -0.76 7.87
N SER A 153 17.42 -0.82 6.75
CA SER A 153 17.88 0.41 6.07
C SER A 153 16.91 0.93 5.02
N SER A 154 15.90 0.16 4.61
CA SER A 154 15.00 0.44 3.47
C SER A 154 15.67 0.46 2.08
N PHE A 155 16.99 0.21 1.99
CA PHE A 155 17.75 0.21 0.73
C PHE A 155 17.88 -1.17 0.08
N MET A 156 17.30 -2.22 0.66
CA MET A 156 17.27 -3.54 0.03
C MET A 156 16.26 -3.52 -1.12
N SER A 157 16.67 -3.90 -2.33
CA SER A 157 15.73 -4.04 -3.45
C SER A 157 14.78 -5.23 -3.26
N ARG A 158 13.56 -5.12 -3.77
CA ARG A 158 12.55 -6.20 -3.72
C ARG A 158 13.08 -7.53 -4.26
N ASN A 159 13.78 -7.53 -5.39
CA ASN A 159 14.32 -8.75 -6.00
C ASN A 159 15.29 -9.48 -5.04
N ILE A 160 16.15 -8.72 -4.34
CA ILE A 160 17.06 -9.28 -3.34
C ILE A 160 16.27 -9.81 -2.15
N TYR A 161 15.30 -9.04 -1.66
CA TYR A 161 14.44 -9.43 -0.54
C TYR A 161 13.69 -10.74 -0.82
N GLU A 162 13.03 -10.88 -1.96
CA GLU A 162 12.32 -12.11 -2.35
C GLU A 162 13.25 -13.34 -2.40
N LYS A 163 14.51 -13.14 -2.79
CA LYS A 163 15.51 -14.20 -2.79
C LYS A 163 15.93 -14.58 -1.37
N PHE A 164 16.08 -13.62 -0.46
CA PHE A 164 16.29 -13.89 0.96
C PHE A 164 15.08 -14.57 1.60
N GLN A 165 13.86 -14.22 1.20
CA GLN A 165 12.64 -14.89 1.64
C GLN A 165 12.53 -16.33 1.15
N LYS A 166 12.96 -16.63 -0.08
CA LYS A 166 13.07 -18.01 -0.56
C LYS A 166 14.11 -18.79 0.25
N LEU A 167 15.25 -18.17 0.55
CA LEU A 167 16.30 -18.76 1.36
C LEU A 167 15.87 -18.97 2.82
N SER A 168 15.07 -18.06 3.39
CA SER A 168 14.54 -18.19 4.74
C SER A 168 13.55 -19.34 4.87
N LYS A 169 13.01 -19.88 3.77
CA LYS A 169 12.17 -21.09 3.80
C LYS A 169 12.98 -22.40 3.76
N THR A 170 14.30 -22.33 3.56
CA THR A 170 15.17 -23.51 3.52
C THR A 170 16.08 -23.60 4.75
N ASN A 171 16.64 -24.80 4.96
CA ASN A 171 17.83 -24.97 5.79
C ASN A 171 19.05 -24.87 4.86
N PHE A 172 20.06 -24.12 5.28
CA PHE A 172 21.26 -23.92 4.46
C PHE A 172 22.53 -23.92 5.32
N SER A 173 23.59 -24.46 4.75
CA SER A 173 24.97 -24.38 5.24
C SER A 173 25.60 -23.04 4.87
N LEU A 174 26.77 -22.73 5.45
CA LEU A 174 27.54 -21.54 5.10
C LEU A 174 27.98 -21.57 3.62
N MET A 175 28.30 -22.74 3.08
CA MET A 175 28.66 -22.89 1.67
C MET A 175 27.48 -22.55 0.75
N GLU A 176 26.28 -23.04 1.06
CA GLU A 176 25.06 -22.72 0.31
C GLU A 176 24.72 -21.24 0.42
N PHE A 177 24.86 -20.64 1.60
CA PHE A 177 24.70 -19.20 1.80
C PHE A 177 25.68 -18.38 0.96
N ARG A 178 26.96 -18.76 0.91
CA ARG A 178 27.97 -18.11 0.04
C ARG A 178 27.60 -18.23 -1.44
N ARG A 179 27.18 -19.41 -1.89
CA ARG A 179 26.73 -19.62 -3.28
C ARG A 179 25.53 -18.75 -3.60
N PHE A 180 24.56 -18.68 -2.69
CA PHE A 180 23.42 -17.77 -2.79
C PHE A 180 23.87 -16.31 -2.92
N LEU A 181 24.71 -15.80 -2.01
CA LEU A 181 25.22 -14.42 -2.06
C LEU A 181 26.00 -14.16 -3.37
N PHE A 182 26.75 -15.15 -3.87
CA PHE A 182 27.49 -15.01 -5.11
C PHE A 182 26.56 -14.77 -6.32
N THR A 183 25.34 -15.32 -6.32
CA THR A 183 24.34 -15.02 -7.36
C THR A 183 23.84 -13.57 -7.33
N LEU A 184 24.09 -12.85 -6.23
CA LEU A 184 23.67 -11.47 -5.98
C LEU A 184 24.83 -10.48 -5.90
N LYS A 185 26.04 -10.89 -6.29
CA LYS A 185 27.30 -10.11 -6.15
C LYS A 185 27.32 -8.75 -6.85
N HIS A 186 26.31 -8.44 -7.66
CA HIS A 186 26.16 -7.13 -8.30
C HIS A 186 25.77 -6.04 -7.29
N ASP A 187 25.09 -6.42 -6.20
CA ASP A 187 24.73 -5.52 -5.11
C ASP A 187 25.94 -5.24 -4.19
N VAL A 188 26.09 -3.97 -3.79
CA VAL A 188 27.22 -3.53 -2.95
C VAL A 188 27.18 -4.19 -1.57
N ASN A 189 26.03 -4.22 -0.92
CA ASN A 189 25.85 -4.78 0.42
C ASN A 189 26.02 -6.29 0.42
N VAL A 190 25.58 -6.97 -0.67
CA VAL A 190 25.89 -8.39 -0.87
C VAL A 190 27.39 -8.64 -0.97
N ARG A 191 28.16 -7.79 -1.66
CA ARG A 191 29.63 -7.94 -1.71
C ARG A 191 30.27 -7.77 -0.34
N HIS A 192 29.73 -6.89 0.52
CA HIS A 192 30.16 -6.78 1.91
C HIS A 192 29.85 -8.05 2.72
N LEU A 193 28.63 -8.59 2.62
CA LEU A 193 28.28 -9.89 3.21
C LEU A 193 29.16 -11.03 2.70
N LEU A 194 29.47 -11.04 1.41
CA LEU A 194 30.33 -12.06 0.81
C LEU A 194 31.76 -11.98 1.37
N LYS A 195 32.29 -10.78 1.62
CA LYS A 195 33.60 -10.60 2.27
C LYS A 195 33.62 -11.18 3.68
N TRP A 196 32.64 -10.86 4.52
CA TRP A 196 32.56 -11.42 5.87
C TRP A 196 32.36 -12.93 5.87
N THR A 197 31.44 -13.43 5.04
CA THR A 197 31.22 -14.87 4.94
C THR A 197 32.48 -15.59 4.47
N ASN A 198 33.26 -15.05 3.53
CA ASN A 198 34.54 -15.63 3.11
C ASN A 198 35.63 -15.57 4.19
N SER A 199 35.54 -14.65 5.14
CA SER A 199 36.46 -14.57 6.29
C SER A 199 36.12 -15.57 7.41
N ILE A 200 34.98 -16.27 7.33
CA ILE A 200 34.63 -17.37 8.25
C ILE A 200 35.41 -18.63 7.82
N LYS A 201 36.32 -19.12 8.68
CA LYS A 201 37.22 -20.25 8.36
C LYS A 201 36.58 -21.64 8.49
N THR A 202 35.35 -21.73 8.96
CA THR A 202 34.61 -22.98 9.16
C THR A 202 33.76 -23.32 7.93
N ASP A 203 33.36 -24.59 7.80
CA ASP A 203 32.45 -25.03 6.73
C ASP A 203 30.97 -24.76 7.07
N ASN A 204 30.67 -24.53 8.35
CA ASN A 204 29.33 -24.29 8.88
C ASN A 204 29.30 -23.00 9.72
N PHE A 205 28.12 -22.38 9.82
CA PHE A 205 27.88 -21.33 10.80
C PHE A 205 28.07 -21.86 12.22
N MET A 206 28.64 -21.03 13.10
CA MET A 206 28.78 -21.32 14.52
C MET A 206 27.42 -21.26 15.23
N GLU A 207 26.57 -20.31 14.84
CA GLU A 207 25.24 -20.12 15.42
C GLU A 207 24.16 -20.01 14.32
N PRO A 208 23.91 -21.09 13.54
CA PRO A 208 22.98 -21.06 12.41
C PRO A 208 21.56 -20.64 12.82
N GLN A 209 21.14 -21.00 14.03
CA GLN A 209 19.84 -20.63 14.59
C GLN A 209 19.64 -19.12 14.73
N LYS A 210 20.70 -18.35 15.02
CA LYS A 210 20.60 -16.88 15.13
C LYS A 210 20.41 -16.22 13.76
N LEU A 211 21.15 -16.69 12.76
CA LEU A 211 20.98 -16.21 11.38
C LEU A 211 19.57 -16.57 10.87
N LYS A 212 19.12 -17.80 11.14
CA LYS A 212 17.78 -18.26 10.82
C LYS A 212 16.72 -17.38 11.47
N GLY A 213 16.84 -17.08 12.77
CA GLY A 213 15.93 -16.17 13.47
C GLY A 213 15.87 -14.75 12.88
N ILE A 214 17.01 -14.21 12.43
CA ILE A 214 17.04 -12.91 11.71
C ILE A 214 16.24 -13.02 10.39
N LEU A 215 16.51 -14.05 9.59
CA LEU A 215 15.81 -14.23 8.32
C LEU A 215 14.32 -14.49 8.52
N ASP A 216 13.94 -15.29 9.50
CA ASP A 216 12.54 -15.63 9.80
C ASP A 216 11.77 -14.39 10.31
N ALA A 217 12.42 -13.49 11.05
CA ALA A 217 11.83 -12.22 11.47
C ALA A 217 11.65 -11.27 10.28
N PHE A 218 12.73 -10.95 9.57
CA PHE A 218 12.71 -9.91 8.54
C PHE A 218 12.10 -10.33 7.21
N CYS A 219 12.15 -11.62 6.86
CA CYS A 219 11.63 -12.13 5.60
C CYS A 219 10.21 -12.73 5.72
N LYS A 220 9.55 -12.56 6.87
CA LYS A 220 8.16 -12.96 7.04
C LYS A 220 7.28 -12.15 6.07
N GLU A 221 6.35 -12.83 5.42
CA GLU A 221 5.37 -12.17 4.55
C GLU A 221 4.51 -11.20 5.35
N ALA A 222 4.12 -10.10 4.70
CA ALA A 222 3.21 -9.14 5.31
C ALA A 222 1.84 -9.80 5.51
N VAL A 223 1.18 -9.45 6.60
CA VAL A 223 -0.16 -9.95 6.93
C VAL A 223 -1.17 -8.85 6.60
N LEU A 224 -2.21 -9.21 5.83
CA LEU A 224 -3.31 -8.32 5.48
C LEU A 224 -4.52 -8.68 6.35
N GLU A 225 -5.10 -7.68 7.02
CA GLU A 225 -6.24 -7.82 7.91
C GLU A 225 -7.26 -6.73 7.56
N LEU A 226 -8.46 -7.14 7.15
CA LEU A 226 -9.58 -6.21 6.94
C LEU A 226 -10.35 -6.06 8.25
N GLU A 227 -10.34 -4.85 8.80
CA GLU A 227 -11.13 -4.47 9.97
C GLU A 227 -12.06 -3.32 9.58
N ASP A 228 -13.37 -3.58 9.61
CA ASP A 228 -14.41 -2.67 9.09
C ASP A 228 -14.13 -2.28 7.63
N GLU A 229 -13.92 -0.99 7.36
CA GLU A 229 -13.60 -0.44 6.03
C GLU A 229 -12.09 -0.11 5.91
N THR A 230 -11.26 -0.62 6.82
CA THR A 230 -9.81 -0.37 6.87
C THR A 230 -9.02 -1.65 6.62
N LEU A 231 -8.26 -1.69 5.52
CA LEU A 231 -7.31 -2.77 5.25
C LEU A 231 -5.96 -2.44 5.90
N LYS A 232 -5.58 -3.23 6.91
CA LYS A 232 -4.31 -3.11 7.63
C LYS A 232 -3.29 -4.09 7.06
N ILE A 233 -2.11 -3.61 6.72
CA ILE A 233 -0.99 -4.42 6.24
C ILE A 233 0.14 -4.33 7.25
N LYS A 234 0.52 -5.45 7.87
CA LYS A 234 1.51 -5.50 8.96
C LYS A 234 2.73 -6.34 8.56
N GLY A 235 3.93 -5.85 8.84
CA GLY A 235 5.17 -6.58 8.57
C GLY A 235 6.42 -5.86 9.06
N HIS A 236 7.59 -6.49 9.00
CA HIS A 236 8.87 -5.81 9.28
C HIS A 236 9.29 -4.92 8.11
N LEU A 237 9.28 -5.52 6.92
CA LEU A 237 9.67 -4.89 5.66
C LEU A 237 8.52 -5.02 4.67
N ILE A 238 8.04 -3.88 4.18
CA ILE A 238 6.94 -3.85 3.23
C ILE A 238 7.41 -3.15 1.95
N PHE A 239 7.30 -3.85 0.84
CA PHE A 239 7.46 -3.28 -0.50
C PHE A 239 6.07 -3.04 -1.07
N LEU A 240 5.77 -1.80 -1.45
CA LEU A 240 4.45 -1.45 -1.94
C LEU A 240 4.06 -2.29 -3.16
N SER A 241 5.01 -2.52 -4.07
CA SER A 241 4.81 -3.37 -5.26
C SER A 241 4.49 -4.83 -4.92
N ALA A 242 4.88 -5.33 -3.74
CA ALA A 242 4.63 -6.71 -3.33
C ALA A 242 3.21 -6.89 -2.79
N VAL A 243 2.73 -5.92 -1.99
CA VAL A 243 1.40 -6.00 -1.36
C VAL A 243 0.29 -5.40 -2.24
N LYS A 244 0.63 -4.50 -3.17
CA LYS A 244 -0.34 -3.83 -4.05
C LYS A 244 -1.28 -4.79 -4.78
N PRO A 245 -0.82 -5.87 -5.45
CA PRO A 245 -1.73 -6.79 -6.14
C PRO A 245 -2.75 -7.44 -5.20
N GLU A 246 -2.34 -7.80 -3.98
CA GLU A 246 -3.24 -8.40 -2.99
C GLU A 246 -4.26 -7.39 -2.44
N ILE A 247 -3.85 -6.13 -2.25
CA ILE A 247 -4.75 -5.04 -1.87
C ILE A 247 -5.82 -4.81 -2.95
N GLU A 248 -5.40 -4.79 -4.22
CA GLU A 248 -6.28 -4.54 -5.37
C GLU A 248 -7.21 -5.72 -5.70
N MET A 249 -7.04 -6.88 -5.05
CA MET A 249 -7.97 -8.01 -5.15
C MET A 249 -9.25 -7.82 -4.32
N TYR A 250 -9.27 -6.90 -3.36
CA TYR A 250 -10.46 -6.59 -2.59
C TYR A 250 -11.44 -5.73 -3.40
N GLU A 251 -12.73 -5.83 -3.07
CA GLU A 251 -13.74 -4.94 -3.65
C GLU A 251 -13.57 -3.52 -3.10
N ARG A 252 -13.42 -2.53 -3.99
CA ARG A 252 -13.22 -1.11 -3.62
C ARG A 252 -14.30 -0.60 -2.67
N GLU A 253 -15.55 -1.02 -2.85
CA GLU A 253 -16.68 -0.55 -2.03
C GLU A 253 -16.55 -0.94 -0.55
N ASN A 254 -15.77 -1.99 -0.26
CA ASN A 254 -15.55 -2.49 1.11
C ASN A 254 -14.35 -1.83 1.80
N ILE A 255 -13.54 -1.04 1.09
CA ILE A 255 -12.31 -0.43 1.64
C ILE A 255 -12.35 1.08 1.41
N LYS A 256 -12.36 1.84 2.50
CA LYS A 256 -12.20 3.31 2.46
C LYS A 256 -10.81 3.76 2.88
N HIS A 257 -10.06 2.90 3.58
CA HIS A 257 -8.75 3.22 4.11
C HIS A 257 -7.78 2.03 3.99
N VAL A 258 -6.59 2.27 3.47
CA VAL A 258 -5.47 1.32 3.49
C VAL A 258 -4.38 1.84 4.44
N SER A 259 -4.00 1.02 5.42
CA SER A 259 -3.00 1.36 6.43
C SER A 259 -1.84 0.35 6.45
N ILE A 260 -0.64 0.81 6.11
CA ILE A 260 0.59 0.03 6.16
C ILE A 260 1.32 0.30 7.49
N PHE A 261 1.54 -0.75 8.26
CA PHE A 261 2.33 -0.75 9.49
C PHE A 261 3.59 -1.60 9.28
N ALA A 262 4.69 -0.94 8.91
CA ALA A 262 5.98 -1.60 8.74
C ALA A 262 6.87 -1.30 9.94
N GLU A 263 7.28 -2.32 10.71
CA GLU A 263 8.06 -2.11 11.93
C GLU A 263 9.40 -1.43 11.64
N ASP A 264 10.11 -1.85 10.59
CA ASP A 264 11.45 -1.35 10.28
C ASP A 264 11.48 -0.44 9.06
N ALA A 265 10.89 -0.87 7.93
CA ALA A 265 10.93 -0.09 6.71
C ALA A 265 9.77 -0.35 5.74
N CYS A 266 9.31 0.72 5.09
CA CYS A 266 8.41 0.66 3.94
C CYS A 266 9.10 1.24 2.70
N THR A 267 9.14 0.48 1.62
CA THR A 267 9.68 0.94 0.33
C THR A 267 8.52 1.22 -0.62
N ILE A 268 8.42 2.47 -1.09
CA ILE A 268 7.50 2.88 -2.15
C ILE A 268 8.22 2.67 -3.48
N ASP A 269 7.93 1.54 -4.13
CA ASP A 269 8.56 1.09 -5.38
C ASP A 269 7.51 0.80 -6.49
N SER A 270 6.30 1.31 -6.34
CA SER A 270 5.21 1.17 -7.31
C SER A 270 4.27 2.36 -7.24
N ASP A 271 3.62 2.65 -8.37
CA ASP A 271 2.57 3.67 -8.46
C ASP A 271 1.25 3.15 -7.88
N LEU A 272 0.48 4.04 -7.27
CA LEU A 272 -0.92 3.82 -6.88
C LEU A 272 -1.80 4.75 -7.72
N ASN A 273 -2.08 4.41 -8.98
CA ASN A 273 -2.66 5.35 -9.95
C ASN A 273 -3.87 4.82 -10.75
N ASN A 274 -4.36 3.62 -10.43
CA ASN A 274 -5.54 3.05 -11.09
C ASN A 274 -6.84 3.52 -10.40
N ASN A 275 -7.99 3.07 -10.92
CA ASN A 275 -9.30 3.43 -10.38
C ASN A 275 -9.58 2.86 -8.98
N PHE A 276 -8.81 1.87 -8.48
CA PHE A 276 -9.01 1.32 -7.14
C PHE A 276 -8.69 2.36 -6.06
N TRP A 277 -7.63 3.15 -6.25
CA TRP A 277 -7.10 4.08 -5.24
C TRP A 277 -7.79 5.44 -5.18
N LYS A 278 -8.66 5.76 -6.13
CA LYS A 278 -9.34 7.06 -6.19
C LYS A 278 -10.25 7.25 -4.98
N GLY A 279 -10.19 8.43 -4.36
CA GLY A 279 -10.97 8.75 -3.16
C GLY A 279 -10.55 8.02 -1.88
N MET A 280 -9.54 7.14 -1.95
CA MET A 280 -9.17 6.26 -0.84
C MET A 280 -8.19 6.93 0.13
N ASN A 281 -8.41 6.75 1.43
CA ASN A 281 -7.42 7.17 2.42
C ASN A 281 -6.25 6.18 2.45
N PHE A 282 -5.03 6.69 2.54
CA PHE A 282 -3.81 5.88 2.56
C PHE A 282 -2.90 6.31 3.69
N SER A 283 -2.41 5.39 4.50
CA SER A 283 -1.42 5.72 5.52
C SER A 283 -0.29 4.71 5.62
N VAL A 284 0.91 5.20 5.90
CA VAL A 284 2.11 4.40 6.14
C VAL A 284 2.70 4.84 7.48
N ILE A 285 2.90 3.90 8.38
CA ILE A 285 3.53 4.10 9.69
C ILE A 285 4.73 3.16 9.77
N THR A 286 5.93 3.74 9.85
CA THR A 286 7.16 2.94 9.87
C THR A 286 8.36 3.72 10.38
N ASN A 287 9.44 3.05 10.80
CA ASN A 287 10.68 3.74 11.14
C ASN A 287 11.30 4.46 9.95
N LYS A 288 11.29 3.86 8.75
CA LYS A 288 11.88 4.44 7.54
C LYS A 288 11.02 4.27 6.31
N ILE A 289 10.83 5.35 5.55
CA ILE A 289 10.26 5.30 4.20
C ILE A 289 11.36 5.58 3.19
N ASN A 290 11.43 4.76 2.14
CA ASN A 290 12.29 5.01 0.99
C ASN A 290 11.50 4.94 -0.30
N VAL A 291 11.62 5.96 -1.13
CA VAL A 291 11.09 5.96 -2.50
C VAL A 291 12.15 5.38 -3.42
N ASN A 292 11.84 4.27 -4.08
CA ASN A 292 12.77 3.58 -4.96
C ASN A 292 12.38 3.82 -6.42
N GLY A 293 12.97 4.86 -7.01
CA GLY A 293 12.61 5.37 -8.33
C GLY A 293 11.58 6.48 -8.26
N ILE A 294 11.07 6.90 -9.42
CA ILE A 294 10.01 7.92 -9.49
C ILE A 294 8.67 7.20 -9.32
N CYS A 295 7.95 7.54 -8.26
CA CYS A 295 6.67 6.91 -7.94
C CYS A 295 5.54 7.94 -7.85
N LYS A 296 4.34 7.53 -8.21
CA LYS A 296 3.13 8.35 -8.19
C LYS A 296 2.01 7.72 -7.36
N ILE A 297 1.49 8.45 -6.39
CA ILE A 297 0.31 8.07 -5.61
C ILE A 297 -0.85 9.02 -5.96
N VAL A 298 -1.90 8.50 -6.59
CA VAL A 298 -3.09 9.24 -7.02
C VAL A 298 -4.29 8.78 -6.21
N LEU A 299 -4.69 9.60 -5.25
CA LEU A 299 -5.88 9.37 -4.41
C LEU A 299 -7.02 10.34 -4.79
N SER A 300 -6.88 11.01 -5.94
CA SER A 300 -7.85 11.98 -6.43
C SER A 300 -9.24 11.37 -6.62
N GLY A 301 -10.29 12.14 -6.37
CA GLY A 301 -11.67 11.68 -6.54
C GLY A 301 -12.04 11.52 -8.02
N ASN A 302 -13.01 10.66 -8.32
CA ASN A 302 -13.64 10.61 -9.63
C ASN A 302 -14.45 11.88 -9.93
N GLY A 303 -14.30 12.40 -11.15
CA GLY A 303 -15.09 13.53 -11.64
C GLY A 303 -15.85 13.19 -12.92
N TYR A 304 -16.79 14.05 -13.27
CA TYR A 304 -17.57 13.96 -14.49
C TYR A 304 -16.92 14.74 -15.63
N VAL A 305 -17.07 14.22 -16.86
CA VAL A 305 -16.50 14.81 -18.08
C VAL A 305 -17.59 15.26 -19.07
N GLU A 306 -18.80 14.70 -18.94
CA GLU A 306 -19.93 15.04 -19.82
C GLU A 306 -20.43 16.46 -19.57
N GLY A 307 -20.77 17.16 -20.66
CA GLY A 307 -21.44 18.46 -20.60
C GLY A 307 -22.97 18.33 -20.55
N ASN A 308 -23.64 19.47 -20.47
CA ASN A 308 -25.10 19.56 -20.35
C ASN A 308 -25.82 18.77 -21.45
N LYS A 309 -26.85 18.00 -21.07
CA LYS A 309 -27.83 17.44 -22.01
C LYS A 309 -29.07 18.32 -22.00
N LYS A 310 -29.88 18.25 -23.05
CA LYS A 310 -31.14 18.98 -23.12
C LYS A 310 -32.31 18.08 -22.75
N ALA A 311 -33.12 18.53 -21.81
CA ALA A 311 -34.36 17.86 -21.44
C ALA A 311 -35.39 17.91 -22.58
N LYS A 312 -36.40 17.03 -22.49
CA LYS A 312 -37.39 16.86 -23.56
C LYS A 312 -38.25 18.11 -23.73
N SER A 313 -38.20 18.73 -24.91
CA SER A 313 -39.12 19.80 -25.30
C SER A 313 -40.56 19.31 -25.43
N SER A 314 -41.51 20.21 -25.26
CA SER A 314 -42.93 19.90 -25.46
C SER A 314 -43.28 19.82 -26.95
N ASN A 315 -44.09 18.82 -27.31
CA ASN A 315 -44.70 18.71 -28.64
C ASN A 315 -46.20 19.04 -28.61
N ASP A 316 -46.72 19.52 -27.49
CA ASP A 316 -48.14 19.79 -27.29
C ASP A 316 -48.32 21.14 -26.58
N PRO A 317 -49.19 22.03 -27.09
CA PRO A 317 -49.42 23.36 -26.53
C PRO A 317 -49.92 23.36 -25.07
N ASN A 318 -50.44 22.23 -24.57
CA ASN A 318 -50.93 22.13 -23.19
C ASN A 318 -49.86 21.67 -22.20
N PHE A 319 -48.65 21.32 -22.67
CA PHE A 319 -47.56 20.84 -21.83
C PHE A 319 -46.35 21.75 -21.96
N ASN A 320 -45.70 22.02 -20.83
CA ASN A 320 -44.44 22.74 -20.78
C ASN A 320 -43.27 21.83 -21.20
N GLY A 321 -42.14 22.44 -21.56
CA GLY A 321 -40.88 21.71 -21.66
C GLY A 321 -40.51 21.08 -20.31
N LYS A 322 -39.83 19.93 -20.34
CA LYS A 322 -39.38 19.29 -19.10
C LYS A 322 -38.21 20.06 -18.48
N ASP A 323 -38.16 20.10 -17.16
CA ASP A 323 -37.01 20.64 -16.44
C ASP A 323 -35.77 19.78 -16.71
N GLY A 324 -34.60 20.41 -16.72
CA GLY A 324 -33.30 19.73 -16.72
C GLY A 324 -33.02 19.05 -15.39
N GLU A 325 -32.31 17.92 -15.43
CA GLU A 325 -31.83 17.24 -14.23
C GLU A 325 -30.63 17.97 -13.62
N ASP A 326 -30.56 17.99 -12.29
CA ASP A 326 -29.40 18.52 -11.58
C ASP A 326 -28.17 17.62 -11.79
N GLY A 327 -26.99 18.23 -11.70
CA GLY A 327 -25.72 17.54 -11.76
C GLY A 327 -25.36 16.89 -10.42
N ASP A 328 -24.83 15.67 -10.48
CA ASP A 328 -24.27 14.97 -9.33
C ASP A 328 -22.98 15.63 -8.83
N PRO A 329 -22.72 15.63 -7.50
CA PRO A 329 -21.48 16.14 -6.95
C PRO A 329 -20.28 15.28 -7.35
N GLY A 330 -19.11 15.91 -7.48
CA GLY A 330 -17.85 15.21 -7.71
C GLY A 330 -17.36 14.47 -6.48
N GLU A 331 -16.66 13.36 -6.67
CA GLU A 331 -16.09 12.59 -5.56
C GLU A 331 -14.97 13.37 -4.88
N SER A 332 -14.92 13.35 -3.55
CA SER A 332 -13.80 13.95 -2.82
C SER A 332 -12.53 13.14 -2.99
N SER A 333 -11.38 13.80 -2.90
CA SER A 333 -10.10 13.10 -2.83
C SER A 333 -9.94 12.34 -1.52
N GLY A 334 -9.19 11.24 -1.56
CA GLY A 334 -8.66 10.60 -0.37
C GLY A 334 -7.58 11.45 0.31
N ASN A 335 -7.24 11.07 1.55
CA ASN A 335 -6.20 11.68 2.36
C ASN A 335 -4.98 10.76 2.48
N ILE A 336 -3.80 11.34 2.76
CA ILE A 336 -2.58 10.55 2.94
C ILE A 336 -1.79 10.92 4.21
N ALA A 337 -1.35 9.91 4.96
CA ALA A 337 -0.48 10.10 6.11
C ALA A 337 0.78 9.23 6.02
N LEU A 338 1.96 9.86 6.00
CA LEU A 338 3.25 9.17 6.03
C LEU A 338 3.96 9.52 7.34
N LEU A 339 3.86 8.64 8.32
CA LEU A 339 4.42 8.83 9.66
C LEU A 339 5.70 8.01 9.78
N THR A 340 6.84 8.69 9.79
CA THR A 340 8.14 7.99 9.77
C THR A 340 9.28 8.76 10.42
N LYS A 341 10.29 8.08 10.95
CA LYS A 341 11.45 8.77 11.55
C LYS A 341 12.37 9.36 10.49
N GLU A 342 12.52 8.65 9.39
CA GLU A 342 13.39 9.03 8.28
C GLU A 342 12.67 8.79 6.93
N PHE A 343 12.68 9.80 6.05
CA PHE A 343 12.06 9.73 4.73
C PHE A 343 13.08 10.00 3.63
N PHE A 344 13.54 8.93 2.98
CA PHE A 344 14.54 8.98 1.91
C PHE A 344 13.91 9.16 0.53
N ASN A 345 14.57 9.95 -0.32
CA ASN A 345 14.19 10.21 -1.72
C ASN A 345 12.75 10.74 -1.87
N SER A 346 12.27 11.51 -0.90
CA SER A 346 10.89 12.03 -0.90
C SER A 346 10.57 12.93 -2.09
N THR A 347 11.59 13.53 -2.72
CA THR A 347 11.46 14.31 -3.97
C THR A 347 11.10 13.46 -5.18
N ASP A 348 11.32 12.16 -5.13
CA ASP A 348 10.98 11.23 -6.22
C ASP A 348 9.54 10.72 -6.11
N LEU A 349 8.82 11.10 -5.04
CA LEU A 349 7.41 10.80 -4.85
C LEU A 349 6.52 11.97 -5.27
N THR A 350 5.59 11.68 -6.19
CA THR A 350 4.51 12.58 -6.59
C THR A 350 3.18 12.10 -6.04
N ILE A 351 2.41 13.00 -5.44
CA ILE A 351 1.12 12.70 -4.82
C ILE A 351 0.05 13.63 -5.40
N GLU A 352 -1.08 13.06 -5.82
CA GLU A 352 -2.23 13.80 -6.37
C GLU A 352 -3.49 13.59 -5.53
N LEU A 353 -3.95 14.67 -4.88
CA LEU A 353 -5.07 14.72 -3.95
C LEU A 353 -6.17 15.67 -4.43
N ASN A 354 -6.52 15.60 -5.72
CA ASN A 354 -7.49 16.49 -6.33
C ASN A 354 -8.92 15.98 -6.14
N GLY A 355 -9.85 16.87 -5.79
CA GLY A 355 -11.27 16.56 -5.83
C GLY A 355 -11.76 16.35 -7.27
N GLY A 356 -12.75 15.48 -7.44
CA GLY A 356 -13.40 15.23 -8.73
C GLY A 356 -14.28 16.40 -9.17
N ARG A 357 -14.36 16.66 -10.48
CA ARG A 357 -15.29 17.64 -11.04
C ARG A 357 -16.75 17.19 -10.85
N GLY A 358 -17.63 18.08 -10.41
CA GLY A 358 -19.07 17.84 -10.37
C GLY A 358 -19.70 17.81 -11.76
N LYS A 359 -20.79 17.04 -11.92
CA LYS A 359 -21.51 16.93 -13.20
C LYS A 359 -22.20 18.24 -13.52
N ASP A 360 -22.23 18.62 -14.78
CA ASP A 360 -23.00 19.79 -15.20
C ASP A 360 -24.51 19.50 -15.10
N GLY A 361 -25.32 20.53 -14.85
CA GLY A 361 -26.78 20.43 -14.87
C GLY A 361 -27.32 20.46 -16.29
N ASP A 362 -28.42 19.75 -16.53
CA ASP A 362 -29.02 19.68 -17.87
C ASP A 362 -29.80 20.96 -18.22
N ASP A 363 -29.85 21.29 -19.51
CA ASP A 363 -30.68 22.36 -20.05
C ASP A 363 -32.16 21.96 -19.99
N GLY A 364 -33.05 22.91 -19.67
CA GLY A 364 -34.49 22.72 -19.76
C GLY A 364 -34.97 22.52 -21.20
N GLY A 365 -36.01 21.70 -21.37
CA GLY A 365 -36.68 21.50 -22.64
C GLY A 365 -37.47 22.75 -23.05
N ASP A 366 -37.58 23.03 -24.34
CA ASP A 366 -38.36 24.18 -24.81
C ASP A 366 -39.85 23.94 -24.64
N GLY A 367 -40.60 25.03 -24.46
CA GLY A 367 -42.05 25.03 -24.55
C GLY A 367 -42.54 24.85 -25.99
N PHE A 368 -43.84 24.96 -26.18
CA PHE A 368 -44.49 24.87 -27.47
C PHE A 368 -44.88 26.27 -27.95
N ASP A 369 -44.58 26.62 -29.21
CA ASP A 369 -44.92 27.93 -29.76
C ASP A 369 -46.43 28.13 -29.87
N GLY A 370 -46.87 29.33 -29.49
CA GLY A 370 -48.25 29.78 -29.74
C GLY A 370 -48.54 29.88 -31.24
N ARG A 371 -49.81 29.74 -31.63
CA ARG A 371 -50.24 29.93 -33.01
C ARG A 371 -50.84 31.32 -33.18
N ASN A 372 -50.48 31.99 -34.27
CA ASN A 372 -51.09 33.27 -34.62
C ASN A 372 -52.58 33.10 -34.89
N GLY A 373 -53.37 34.09 -34.50
CA GLY A 373 -54.78 34.19 -34.89
C GLY A 373 -54.91 34.46 -36.39
N VAL A 374 -56.05 34.10 -36.97
CA VAL A 374 -56.33 34.32 -38.39
C VAL A 374 -57.06 35.65 -38.55
N GLY A 375 -56.41 36.58 -39.28
CA GLY A 375 -56.99 37.88 -39.59
C GLY A 375 -58.14 37.82 -40.60
N VAL A 376 -58.72 38.99 -40.88
CA VAL A 376 -59.75 39.16 -41.90
C VAL A 376 -59.15 39.92 -43.07
N SER A 377 -59.11 39.31 -44.25
CA SER A 377 -58.67 39.94 -45.47
C SER A 377 -59.84 40.61 -46.21
N ARG A 378 -59.54 41.51 -47.14
CA ARG A 378 -60.55 42.09 -48.03
C ARG A 378 -61.27 41.02 -48.87
N SER A 379 -60.56 39.95 -49.24
CA SER A 379 -61.15 38.82 -49.97
C SER A 379 -62.21 38.11 -49.13
N ASP A 380 -61.94 37.88 -47.84
CA ASP A 380 -62.91 37.27 -46.93
C ASP A 380 -64.21 38.09 -46.86
N ILE A 381 -64.09 39.41 -46.73
CA ILE A 381 -65.24 40.32 -46.69
C ILE A 381 -66.02 40.24 -48.00
N ASN A 382 -65.34 40.32 -49.15
CA ASN A 382 -66.00 40.26 -50.46
C ASN A 382 -66.72 38.93 -50.70
N ASN A 383 -66.17 37.82 -50.20
CA ASN A 383 -66.76 36.49 -50.36
C ASN A 383 -67.95 36.25 -49.41
N LEU A 384 -68.02 36.99 -48.30
CA LEU A 384 -69.06 36.81 -47.28
C LEU A 384 -70.19 37.83 -47.39
N ILE A 385 -69.95 39.04 -47.91
CA ILE A 385 -71.03 40.01 -48.12
C ILE A 385 -72.09 39.43 -49.06
N VAL A 386 -73.37 39.71 -48.77
CA VAL A 386 -74.50 39.35 -49.63
C VAL A 386 -74.27 39.93 -51.03
N ASN A 387 -74.14 39.09 -52.04
CA ASN A 387 -74.06 39.55 -53.42
C ASN A 387 -75.44 40.03 -53.89
N TYR A 388 -75.52 41.28 -54.32
CA TYR A 388 -76.73 41.89 -54.89
C TYR A 388 -76.37 42.73 -56.12
N ASN A 389 -77.29 42.79 -57.08
CA ASN A 389 -77.18 43.57 -58.30
C ASN A 389 -77.84 44.95 -58.16
N SER A 390 -78.91 45.05 -57.37
CA SER A 390 -79.59 46.32 -57.09
C SER A 390 -80.44 46.27 -55.84
N LEU A 391 -80.23 47.19 -54.90
CA LEU A 391 -81.09 47.34 -53.71
C LEU A 391 -82.56 47.69 -54.05
N TYR A 392 -82.84 48.17 -55.27
CA TYR A 392 -84.18 48.52 -55.73
C TYR A 392 -84.90 47.38 -56.46
N ARG A 393 -84.16 46.40 -56.99
CA ARG A 393 -84.72 45.34 -57.86
C ARG A 393 -84.49 43.92 -57.35
N ASP A 394 -83.57 43.71 -56.40
CA ASP A 394 -83.37 42.41 -55.77
C ASP A 394 -84.39 42.14 -54.66
N SER A 395 -84.61 40.85 -54.39
CA SER A 395 -85.47 40.42 -53.28
C SER A 395 -84.78 40.63 -51.94
N TRP A 396 -85.45 41.32 -51.01
CA TRP A 396 -85.01 41.48 -49.63
C TRP A 396 -84.90 40.16 -48.87
N SER A 397 -85.59 39.10 -49.33
CA SER A 397 -85.44 37.75 -48.78
C SER A 397 -84.01 37.20 -48.90
N LYS A 398 -83.18 37.71 -49.82
CA LYS A 398 -81.75 37.37 -49.93
C LYS A 398 -80.95 37.83 -48.70
N PHE A 399 -81.33 38.95 -48.11
CA PHE A 399 -80.70 39.49 -46.90
C PHE A 399 -81.28 38.82 -45.65
N GLN A 400 -82.60 38.64 -45.58
CA GLN A 400 -83.26 37.97 -44.45
C GLN A 400 -82.82 36.50 -44.29
N ASN A 401 -82.69 35.78 -45.41
CA ASN A 401 -82.27 34.38 -45.42
C ASN A 401 -80.76 34.23 -45.63
N TYR A 402 -79.97 35.29 -45.44
CA TYR A 402 -78.54 35.21 -45.62
C TYR A 402 -77.94 34.16 -44.70
N SER A 403 -77.14 33.28 -45.30
CA SER A 403 -76.24 32.37 -44.60
C SER A 403 -74.89 32.42 -45.31
N PRO A 404 -73.78 32.49 -44.56
CA PRO A 404 -72.45 32.35 -45.13
C PRO A 404 -72.24 30.96 -45.77
N PRO A 405 -71.16 30.77 -46.55
CA PRO A 405 -70.76 29.48 -47.10
C PRO A 405 -70.60 28.38 -46.03
N ASN A 406 -70.65 27.11 -46.46
CA ASN A 406 -70.76 25.92 -45.60
C ASN A 406 -69.65 25.72 -44.55
N ASN A 407 -68.54 26.46 -44.62
CA ASN A 407 -67.48 26.41 -43.62
C ASN A 407 -67.74 27.29 -42.38
N TRP A 408 -68.89 27.99 -42.35
CA TRP A 408 -69.33 28.79 -41.22
C TRP A 408 -70.49 28.10 -40.48
N ARG A 409 -70.23 27.72 -39.23
CA ARG A 409 -71.22 27.16 -38.34
C ARG A 409 -72.02 28.28 -37.67
N ASN A 410 -73.35 28.19 -37.69
CA ASN A 410 -74.21 29.08 -36.90
C ASN A 410 -74.02 28.77 -35.40
N LEU A 411 -73.70 29.79 -34.60
CA LEU A 411 -73.58 29.71 -33.16
C LEU A 411 -74.86 30.17 -32.46
N GLU A 412 -75.43 31.28 -32.93
CA GLU A 412 -76.59 31.94 -32.31
C GLU A 412 -77.47 32.59 -33.39
N ASP A 413 -78.79 32.52 -33.21
CA ASP A 413 -79.80 33.16 -34.07
C ASP A 413 -80.87 33.82 -33.18
N TYR A 414 -81.19 35.08 -33.45
CA TYR A 414 -82.15 35.86 -32.70
C TYR A 414 -82.98 36.77 -33.62
N GLY A 415 -84.29 36.79 -33.41
CA GLY A 415 -85.22 37.55 -34.24
C GLY A 415 -85.40 36.88 -35.61
N SER A 416 -86.47 36.12 -35.76
CA SER A 416 -86.85 35.51 -37.04
C SER A 416 -88.10 36.14 -37.65
N SER A 417 -88.70 37.13 -36.97
CA SER A 417 -89.66 38.02 -37.60
C SER A 417 -88.88 38.79 -38.67
N GLY A 418 -89.36 38.82 -39.92
CA GLY A 418 -88.64 39.44 -41.05
C GLY A 418 -88.36 40.96 -40.92
N GLU A 419 -88.53 41.53 -39.74
CA GLU A 419 -88.28 42.91 -39.34
C GLU A 419 -86.98 43.06 -38.54
N TYR A 420 -86.50 42.04 -37.83
CA TYR A 420 -85.21 42.09 -37.16
C TYR A 420 -84.59 40.69 -37.11
N ILE A 421 -83.37 40.58 -37.60
CA ILE A 421 -82.58 39.36 -37.64
C ILE A 421 -81.19 39.66 -37.11
N TRP A 422 -80.69 38.82 -36.23
CA TRP A 422 -79.33 38.84 -35.73
C TRP A 422 -78.79 37.41 -35.69
N ARG A 423 -77.64 37.20 -36.32
CA ARG A 423 -76.99 35.89 -36.41
C ARG A 423 -75.51 35.99 -36.14
N LYS A 424 -74.98 34.98 -35.46
CA LYS A 424 -73.56 34.84 -35.17
C LYS A 424 -73.06 33.52 -35.72
N TYR A 425 -71.96 33.59 -36.45
CA TYR A 425 -71.34 32.44 -37.10
C TYR A 425 -69.87 32.32 -36.70
N GLN A 426 -69.34 31.10 -36.77
CA GLN A 426 -67.93 30.81 -36.56
C GLN A 426 -67.40 29.89 -37.66
N ASP A 427 -66.22 30.20 -38.20
CA ASP A 427 -65.55 29.33 -39.17
C ASP A 427 -64.62 28.29 -38.50
N GLU A 428 -64.07 27.38 -39.31
CA GLU A 428 -63.12 26.36 -38.85
C GLU A 428 -61.83 26.93 -38.21
N ASN A 429 -61.51 28.19 -38.49
CA ASN A 429 -60.36 28.90 -37.93
C ASN A 429 -60.71 29.68 -36.65
N GLY A 430 -61.98 29.63 -36.22
CA GLY A 430 -62.48 30.29 -35.02
C GLY A 430 -62.82 31.77 -35.19
N ARG A 431 -62.82 32.32 -36.41
CA ARG A 431 -63.24 33.71 -36.69
C ARG A 431 -64.74 33.86 -36.44
N ILE A 432 -65.18 35.01 -35.94
CA ILE A 432 -66.59 35.25 -35.62
C ILE A 432 -67.18 36.26 -36.60
N MET A 433 -68.31 35.92 -37.21
CA MET A 433 -69.07 36.83 -38.04
C MET A 433 -70.40 37.14 -37.38
N THR A 434 -70.71 38.42 -37.24
CA THR A 434 -72.01 38.91 -36.80
C THR A 434 -72.70 39.58 -37.97
N TYR A 435 -73.90 39.07 -38.28
CA TYR A 435 -74.79 39.62 -39.29
C TYR A 435 -76.05 40.09 -38.59
N SER A 436 -76.46 41.34 -38.82
CA SER A 436 -77.77 41.80 -38.42
C SER A 436 -78.46 42.59 -39.51
N PHE A 437 -79.77 42.44 -39.54
CA PHE A 437 -80.66 43.08 -40.48
C PHE A 437 -81.87 43.59 -39.71
N ALA A 438 -82.16 44.88 -39.82
CA ALA A 438 -83.35 45.48 -39.24
C ALA A 438 -84.13 46.19 -40.35
N ALA A 439 -85.45 46.06 -40.34
CA ALA A 439 -86.36 46.74 -41.23
C ALA A 439 -87.35 47.57 -40.42
N ASP A 440 -87.31 48.88 -40.60
CA ASP A 440 -88.32 49.79 -40.06
C ASP A 440 -89.34 50.11 -41.16
N LYS A 441 -90.55 49.60 -41.00
CA LYS A 441 -91.62 49.70 -42.00
C LYS A 441 -92.46 50.95 -41.75
N GLY A 442 -92.12 52.03 -42.44
CA GLY A 442 -92.99 53.20 -42.55
C GLY A 442 -94.15 52.98 -43.52
N TRP A 443 -95.17 53.84 -43.43
CA TRP A 443 -96.34 53.78 -44.31
C TRP A 443 -96.02 54.09 -45.79
N THR A 444 -94.97 54.87 -46.04
CA THR A 444 -94.55 55.32 -47.38
C THR A 444 -93.23 54.72 -47.86
N TYR A 445 -92.36 54.27 -46.96
CA TYR A 445 -91.07 53.66 -47.27
C TYR A 445 -90.62 52.75 -46.12
N THR A 446 -89.85 51.72 -46.45
CA THR A 446 -89.18 50.86 -45.47
C THR A 446 -87.69 51.20 -45.48
N THR A 447 -87.12 51.48 -44.32
CA THR A 447 -85.67 51.64 -44.15
C THR A 447 -85.06 50.36 -43.62
N TYR A 448 -83.88 50.02 -44.15
CA TYR A 448 -83.15 48.82 -43.75
C TYR A 448 -81.78 49.19 -43.22
N GLU A 449 -81.42 48.57 -42.11
CA GLU A 449 -80.07 48.65 -41.55
C GLU A 449 -79.43 47.27 -41.60
N ILE A 450 -78.24 47.19 -42.20
CA ILE A 450 -77.47 45.97 -42.29
C ILE A 450 -76.14 46.21 -41.59
N TYR A 451 -75.87 45.40 -40.56
CA TYR A 451 -74.56 45.35 -39.94
C TYR A 451 -73.90 44.02 -40.26
N PHE A 452 -72.64 44.14 -40.69
CA PHE A 452 -71.80 43.00 -41.04
C PHE A 452 -70.43 43.22 -40.42
N ILE A 453 -70.09 42.39 -39.43
CA ILE A 453 -68.82 42.48 -38.71
C ILE A 453 -68.18 41.11 -38.76
N ILE A 454 -66.92 41.05 -39.17
CA ILE A 454 -66.08 39.86 -39.02
C ILE A 454 -64.94 40.21 -38.09
N GLN A 455 -64.81 39.43 -37.03
CA GLN A 455 -63.69 39.45 -36.11
C GLN A 455 -62.73 38.30 -36.46
N GLY A 456 -61.44 38.61 -36.56
CA GLY A 456 -60.39 37.60 -36.68
C GLY A 456 -60.39 36.64 -35.48
N SER A 457 -59.72 35.49 -35.62
CA SER A 457 -59.61 34.55 -34.51
C SER A 457 -58.50 34.97 -33.56
N ASN A 458 -58.64 34.56 -32.31
CA ASN A 458 -57.58 34.75 -31.32
C ASN A 458 -56.40 33.83 -31.63
N GLY A 459 -55.18 34.31 -31.41
CA GLY A 459 -54.03 33.41 -31.32
C GLY A 459 -54.09 32.54 -30.08
N THR A 460 -53.30 31.47 -30.05
CA THR A 460 -53.08 30.67 -28.84
C THR A 460 -51.82 31.13 -28.15
N SER A 461 -51.81 31.12 -26.82
CA SER A 461 -50.54 31.23 -26.08
C SER A 461 -49.69 29.99 -26.35
N GLY A 462 -48.37 30.16 -26.30
CA GLY A 462 -47.46 29.02 -26.21
C GLY A 462 -47.46 28.42 -24.80
N SER A 463 -46.71 27.35 -24.61
CA SER A 463 -46.39 26.81 -23.29
C SER A 463 -45.03 27.31 -22.80
N SER A 464 -44.75 27.15 -21.50
CA SER A 464 -43.48 27.60 -20.93
C SER A 464 -42.38 26.56 -21.17
N GLY A 465 -41.13 27.04 -21.33
CA GLY A 465 -39.95 26.18 -21.24
C GLY A 465 -39.75 25.61 -19.84
N GLY A 466 -39.04 24.48 -19.76
CA GLY A 466 -38.61 23.88 -18.52
C GLY A 466 -37.47 24.66 -17.86
N LYS A 467 -37.33 24.55 -16.54
CA LYS A 467 -36.21 25.10 -15.78
C LYS A 467 -34.91 24.38 -16.11
N ASN A 468 -33.78 25.02 -15.85
CA ASN A 468 -32.48 24.38 -15.92
C ASN A 468 -32.21 23.50 -14.69
N GLY A 469 -31.36 22.50 -14.86
CA GLY A 469 -30.67 21.84 -13.77
C GLY A 469 -29.54 22.70 -13.21
N VAL A 470 -29.24 22.52 -11.92
CA VAL A 470 -28.11 23.11 -11.20
C VAL A 470 -26.89 22.19 -11.34
N GLY A 471 -25.71 22.74 -11.60
CA GLY A 471 -24.47 21.97 -11.66
C GLY A 471 -24.07 21.41 -10.29
N GLY A 472 -23.56 20.18 -10.28
CA GLY A 472 -23.11 19.51 -9.07
C GLY A 472 -21.86 20.15 -8.48
N GLU A 473 -21.73 20.14 -7.16
CA GLU A 473 -20.55 20.70 -6.49
C GLU A 473 -19.29 19.89 -6.83
N GLY A 474 -18.15 20.58 -6.93
CA GLY A 474 -16.85 19.91 -7.07
C GLY A 474 -16.44 19.22 -5.77
N GLY A 475 -15.81 18.05 -5.88
CA GLY A 475 -15.30 17.30 -4.73
C GLY A 475 -14.24 18.06 -3.94
N TYR A 476 -14.13 17.77 -2.65
CA TYR A 476 -13.11 18.39 -1.81
C TYR A 476 -11.70 17.90 -2.16
N ARG A 477 -10.72 18.80 -2.04
CA ARG A 477 -9.29 18.41 -2.08
C ARG A 477 -8.95 17.55 -0.87
N GLY A 478 -7.99 16.65 -1.05
CA GLY A 478 -7.50 15.80 0.04
C GLY A 478 -6.55 16.57 0.95
N SER A 479 -6.27 15.99 2.11
CA SER A 479 -5.26 16.48 3.04
C SER A 479 -4.09 15.50 3.14
N TYR A 480 -2.93 16.00 3.58
CA TYR A 480 -1.75 15.17 3.79
C TYR A 480 -1.02 15.52 5.07
N VAL A 481 -0.36 14.52 5.66
CA VAL A 481 0.54 14.66 6.81
C VAL A 481 1.78 13.81 6.58
N PHE A 482 2.94 14.45 6.42
CA PHE A 482 4.23 13.74 6.36
C PHE A 482 5.08 14.22 7.52
N GLN A 483 5.23 13.37 8.54
CA GLN A 483 5.77 13.82 9.82
C GLN A 483 6.55 12.73 10.54
N ASN A 484 7.58 13.16 11.28
CA ASN A 484 8.23 12.35 12.29
C ASN A 484 7.37 12.33 13.57
N PRO A 485 6.80 11.18 13.96
CA PRO A 485 5.90 11.11 15.11
C PRO A 485 6.62 11.33 16.46
N GLU A 486 7.95 11.20 16.52
CA GLU A 486 8.73 11.41 17.74
C GLU A 486 9.13 12.88 17.93
N THR A 487 9.52 13.56 16.85
CA THR A 487 10.03 14.94 16.90
C THR A 487 9.00 15.99 16.47
N GLY A 488 7.96 15.58 15.75
CA GLY A 488 6.99 16.47 15.11
C GLY A 488 7.51 17.16 13.84
N GLU A 489 8.72 16.84 13.38
CA GLU A 489 9.33 17.41 12.17
C GLU A 489 8.55 16.99 10.91
N ASN A 490 8.29 17.92 10.01
CA ASN A 490 7.58 17.63 8.75
C ASN A 490 8.56 17.28 7.62
N PHE A 491 8.17 16.36 6.76
CA PHE A 491 8.89 16.04 5.52
C PHE A 491 8.21 16.69 4.31
N SER A 492 8.99 16.91 3.23
CA SER A 492 8.50 17.44 1.96
C SER A 492 8.48 16.37 0.86
N ALA A 493 7.41 16.35 0.05
CA ALA A 493 7.30 15.60 -1.20
C ALA A 493 6.53 16.44 -2.24
N ASN A 494 6.48 16.01 -3.50
CA ASN A 494 5.74 16.74 -4.53
C ASN A 494 4.24 16.44 -4.39
N VAL A 495 3.47 17.36 -3.80
CA VAL A 495 2.03 17.19 -3.59
C VAL A 495 1.22 18.18 -4.44
N PHE A 496 0.29 17.65 -5.23
CA PHE A 496 -0.69 18.41 -5.99
C PHE A 496 -2.07 18.22 -5.36
N GLN A 497 -2.69 19.31 -4.92
CA GLN A 497 -4.00 19.29 -4.28
C GLN A 497 -4.85 20.48 -4.76
N ASN A 498 -5.97 20.18 -5.40
CA ASN A 498 -6.94 21.17 -5.87
C ASN A 498 -8.35 20.67 -5.56
N SER A 499 -9.26 21.60 -5.25
CA SER A 499 -10.68 21.24 -5.20
C SER A 499 -11.17 20.92 -6.60
N GLY A 500 -12.14 20.01 -6.69
CA GLY A 500 -12.86 19.78 -7.93
C GLY A 500 -13.57 21.05 -8.40
N LYS A 501 -13.69 21.21 -9.72
CA LYS A 501 -14.54 22.27 -10.28
C LYS A 501 -16.00 21.86 -10.10
N SER A 502 -16.87 22.80 -9.72
CA SER A 502 -18.31 22.58 -9.82
C SER A 502 -18.73 22.46 -11.28
N GLY A 503 -19.81 21.71 -11.51
CA GLY A 503 -20.47 21.66 -12.80
C GLY A 503 -21.10 23.01 -13.15
N GLU A 504 -21.28 23.26 -14.43
CA GLU A 504 -22.01 24.43 -14.92
C GLU A 504 -23.52 24.21 -14.78
N ASN A 505 -24.27 25.29 -14.57
CA ASN A 505 -25.73 25.22 -14.59
C ASN A 505 -26.22 25.06 -16.04
N GLY A 506 -27.31 24.32 -16.19
CA GLY A 506 -28.05 24.28 -17.44
C GLY A 506 -28.64 25.63 -17.83
N LYS A 507 -29.14 25.72 -19.06
CA LYS A 507 -29.92 26.86 -19.54
C LYS A 507 -31.41 26.58 -19.43
N VAL A 508 -32.20 27.60 -19.13
CA VAL A 508 -33.66 27.51 -19.12
C VAL A 508 -34.15 27.25 -20.55
N GLY A 509 -35.15 26.38 -20.69
CA GLY A 509 -35.81 26.12 -21.97
C GLY A 509 -36.53 27.36 -22.48
N LYS A 510 -36.61 27.48 -23.81
CA LYS A 510 -37.23 28.66 -24.45
C LYS A 510 -38.74 28.59 -24.49
#